data_AF-A0AAW8FZE5-F1
#
_entry.id   AF-A0AAW8FZE5-F1
#
_cell.length_a   1.000
_cell.length_b   1.000
_cell.length_c   1.000
_cell.angle_alpha   90.00
_cell.angle_beta   90.00
_cell.angle_gamma   90.00
#
_symmetry.space_group_name_H-M   'P 1'
#
loop_
_entity.id
_entity.type
_entity.pdbx_description
1 polymer ?
#
loop_
_entity_poly.entity_id
_entity_poly.type
_entity_poly.pdbx_seq_one_letter_code
_entity_poly.pdbx_strand_id
1 'polypeptide(L)' 'MKIVWTDFAIENLKSIFYYYAIKANRQVAHKIRKQILDSTRQLVHNPKSGQTVLLLTIFLMQDNILLT' A
#
# COMPACT_ATOMS: atom_id res chain seq x y z
N MET A 1 -11.19 -9.34 9.03
CA MET A 1 -11.23 -8.60 7.74
C MET A 1 -10.58 -9.39 6.63
N LYS A 2 -11.08 -9.26 5.40
CA LYS A 2 -10.45 -9.86 4.20
C LYS A 2 -9.51 -8.83 3.58
N ILE A 3 -8.25 -9.21 3.37
CA ILE A 3 -7.28 -8.38 2.64
C ILE A 3 -7.50 -8.61 1.14
N VAL A 4 -7.69 -7.53 0.40
CA VAL A 4 -7.78 -7.54 -1.06
C VAL A 4 -6.79 -6.53 -1.61
N TRP A 5 -6.09 -6.89 -2.69
CA TRP A 5 -5.17 -6.03 -3.41
C TRP A 5 -5.77 -5.71 -4.76
N THR A 6 -5.81 -4.43 -5.13
CA THR A 6 -6.24 -4.01 -6.47
C THR A 6 -5.13 -4.32 -7.48
N ASP A 7 -5.48 -4.40 -8.76
CA ASP A 7 -4.50 -4.58 -9.84
C ASP A 7 -3.44 -3.47 -9.82
N PHE A 8 -3.84 -2.24 -9.55
CA PHE A 8 -2.92 -1.12 -9.35
C PHE A 8 -1.89 -1.40 -8.25
N ALA A 9 -2.33 -1.90 -7.09
CA ALA A 9 -1.43 -2.21 -5.99
C ALA A 9 -0.50 -3.40 -6.31
N ILE A 10 -0.99 -4.39 -7.07
CA ILE A 10 -0.19 -5.51 -7.56
C ILE A 10 0.91 -5.03 -8.53
N GLU A 11 0.59 -4.14 -9.47
CA GLU A 11 1.57 -3.56 -10.40
C GLU A 11 2.62 -2.70 -9.67
N ASN A 12 2.23 -1.99 -8.62
CA ASN A 12 3.17 -1.28 -7.75
C ASN A 12 4.12 -2.24 -7.01
N LEU A 13 3.62 -3.35 -6.46
CA LEU A 13 4.46 -4.38 -5.84
C LEU A 13 5.46 -5.00 -6.83
N LYS A 14 5.04 -5.24 -8.08
CA LYS A 14 5.93 -5.71 -9.16
C LYS A 14 7.02 -4.67 -9.46
N SER A 15 6.62 -3.39 -9.60
CA SER A 15 7.55 -2.29 -9.87
C SER A 15 8.60 -2.14 -8.77
N ILE A 16 8.20 -2.21 -7.49
CA ILE A 16 9.11 -2.21 -6.34
C ILE A 16 10.07 -3.39 -6.41
N PHE A 17 9.57 -4.60 -6.68
CA PHE A 17 10.40 -5.78 -6.80
C PHE A 17 11.46 -5.63 -7.90
N TYR A 18 11.05 -5.21 -9.12
CA TYR A 18 11.95 -5.06 -10.24
C TYR A 18 13.01 -3.99 -9.99
N TYR A 19 12.64 -2.86 -9.40
CA TYR A 19 13.59 -1.82 -9.04
C TYR A 19 14.72 -2.35 -8.14
N TYR A 20 14.37 -3.02 -7.04
CA TYR A 20 15.37 -3.55 -6.11
C TYR A 20 16.11 -4.79 -6.64
N ALA A 21 15.51 -5.55 -7.55
CA ALA A 21 16.18 -6.66 -8.21
C ALA A 21 17.34 -6.16 -9.10
N ILE A 22 17.18 -4.98 -9.72
CA ILE A 22 18.20 -4.32 -10.54
C ILE A 22 19.19 -3.53 -9.69
N LYS A 23 18.71 -2.73 -8.73
CA LYS A 23 19.54 -1.77 -7.97
C LYS A 23 20.28 -2.38 -6.79
N ALA A 24 19.85 -3.52 -6.28
CA ALA A 24 20.49 -4.21 -5.18
C ALA A 24 20.79 -5.67 -5.56
N ASN A 25 19.81 -6.55 -5.38
CA ASN A 25 19.83 -7.94 -5.84
C ASN A 25 18.45 -8.58 -5.59
N ARG A 26 18.24 -9.78 -6.17
CA ARG A 26 16.97 -10.51 -6.03
C ARG A 26 16.63 -10.87 -4.57
N GLN A 27 17.63 -11.17 -3.73
CA GLN A 27 17.38 -11.52 -2.32
C GLN A 27 16.78 -10.33 -1.56
N VAL A 28 17.34 -9.13 -1.76
CA VAL A 28 16.81 -7.88 -1.19
C VAL A 28 15.41 -7.59 -1.73
N ALA A 29 15.19 -7.72 -3.03
CA ALA A 29 13.87 -7.53 -3.64
C ALA A 29 12.80 -8.49 -3.06
N HIS A 30 13.12 -9.78 -2.89
CA HIS A 30 12.22 -10.74 -2.26
C HIS A 30 11.96 -10.40 -0.79
N LYS A 31 12.99 -9.98 -0.04
CA LYS A 31 12.85 -9.55 1.36
C LYS A 31 11.88 -8.37 1.48
N ILE A 32 12.06 -7.33 0.66
CA ILE A 32 11.20 -6.13 0.67
C ILE A 32 9.75 -6.50 0.33
N ARG A 33 9.53 -7.24 -0.77
CA ARG A 33 8.18 -7.69 -1.16
C ARG A 33 7.51 -8.48 -0.03
N LYS A 34 8.25 -9.39 0.61
CA LYS A 34 7.74 -10.16 1.75
C LYS A 34 7.36 -9.27 2.93
N GLN A 35 8.21 -8.32 3.30
CA GLN A 35 7.95 -7.38 4.40
C GLN A 35 6.69 -6.53 4.15
N ILE A 36 6.45 -6.08 2.92
CA ILE A 36 5.24 -5.34 2.56
C ILE A 36 3.98 -6.23 2.70
N LEU A 37 4.03 -7.47 2.21
CA LEU A 37 2.90 -8.39 2.36
C LEU A 37 2.63 -8.74 3.83
N ASP A 38 3.69 -9.01 4.58
CA ASP A 38 3.60 -9.40 6.00
C ASP A 38 3.09 -8.25 6.87
N SER A 39 3.43 -6.99 6.56
CA SER A 39 2.91 -5.83 7.31
C SER A 39 1.40 -5.67 7.19
N THR A 40 0.79 -6.11 6.08
CA THR A 40 -0.67 -6.04 5.92
C THR A 40 -1.43 -7.06 6.76
N ARG A 41 -0.79 -8.15 7.20
CA ARG A 41 -1.46 -9.21 7.97
C ARG A 41 -2.07 -8.69 9.27
N GLN A 42 -1.46 -7.68 9.89
CA GLN A 42 -2.01 -7.10 11.11
C GLN A 42 -3.43 -6.55 10.91
N LEU A 43 -3.79 -6.12 9.70
CA LEU A 43 -5.11 -5.54 9.39
C LEU A 43 -6.26 -6.54 9.54
N VAL A 44 -5.97 -7.84 9.58
CA VAL A 44 -6.99 -8.86 9.89
C VAL A 44 -7.56 -8.63 11.28
N HIS A 45 -6.72 -8.27 12.25
CA HIS A 45 -7.06 -8.05 13.65
C HIS A 45 -7.17 -6.56 14.01
N ASN A 46 -6.37 -5.71 13.37
CA ASN A 46 -6.25 -4.28 13.64
C ASN A 46 -6.52 -3.45 12.37
N PRO A 47 -7.72 -3.49 11.78
CA PRO A 47 -8.00 -2.86 10.48
C PRO A 47 -7.85 -1.34 10.46
N LYS A 48 -7.86 -0.69 11.64
CA LYS A 48 -7.69 0.76 11.82
C LYS A 48 -6.30 1.12 12.37
N SER A 49 -5.30 0.24 12.26
CA SER A 49 -3.94 0.51 12.74
C SER A 49 -3.18 1.53 11.89
N GLY A 50 -3.65 1.80 10.67
CA GLY A 50 -3.10 2.83 9.80
C GLY A 50 -3.45 4.23 10.29
N GLN A 51 -2.53 5.17 10.08
CA GLN A 51 -2.82 6.58 10.32
C GLN A 51 -3.77 7.10 9.24
N THR A 52 -4.81 7.85 9.65
CA THR A 52 -5.59 8.65 8.71
C THR A 52 -4.71 9.77 8.17
N VAL A 53 -4.41 9.73 6.87
CA VAL A 53 -3.57 10.74 6.22
C VAL A 53 -4.43 11.96 5.90
N LEU A 54 -4.09 13.12 6.50
CA LEU A 54 -4.81 14.39 6.34
C LEU A 54 -4.95 14.83 4.88
N LEU A 55 -3.97 14.52 4.03
CA LEU A 55 -4.02 14.81 2.59
C LEU A 55 -5.25 14.15 1.93
N LEU A 56 -5.57 12.92 2.31
CA LEU A 56 -6.76 12.21 1.82
C LEU A 56 -8.04 12.90 2.30
N THR A 57 -8.05 13.40 3.55
CA THR A 57 -9.17 14.17 4.10
C THR A 57 -9.39 15.47 3.33
N ILE A 58 -8.33 16.20 2.99
CA ILE A 58 -8.42 17.45 2.23
C ILE A 58 -9.00 17.18 0.83
N PHE A 59 -8.53 16.15 0.14
CA PHE A 59 -9.07 15.79 -1.18
C PHE A 59 -10.55 15.40 -1.13
N LEU A 60 -10.97 14.58 -0.17
CA LEU A 60 -12.37 14.18 -0.01
C LEU A 60 -13.28 15.34 0.42
N MET A 61 -12.75 16.32 1.16
CA MET A 61 -13.48 17.53 1.54
C MET A 61 -13.67 18.48 0.35
N GLN A 62 -12.70 18.55 -0.57
CA GLN A 62 -12.78 19.40 -1.75
C GLN A 62 -13.83 18.90 -2.76
N ASP A 63 -14.00 17.59 -2.88
CA ASP A 63 -15.05 16.99 -3.73
C ASP A 63 -16.47 17.20 -3.16
N ASN A 64 -16.62 17.35 -1.84
CA ASN A 64 -17.92 17.60 -1.19
C ASN A 64 -18.39 19.06 -1.27
N ILE A 65 -17.48 20.02 -1.45
CA ILE A 65 -17.82 21.45 -1.59
C ILE A 65 -18.37 21.76 -3.00
N LEU A 66 -18.09 20.91 -3.99
CA LEU A 66 -18.59 21.05 -5.36
C LEU A 66 -20.02 20.49 -5.55
N LEU A 67 -20.60 19.88 -4.50
CA LEU A 67 -21.92 19.24 -4.53
C LEU A 67 -22.99 19.96 -3.67
N THR A 68 -22.67 21.14 -3.13
CA THR A 68 -23.59 22.03 -2.38
C THR A 68 -23.68 23.39 -3.02
#